data_AF-A0A3M8FT21-F1
#
_entry.id   AF-A0A3M8FT21-F1
#
_cell.length_a   1.000
_cell.length_b   1.000
_cell.length_c   1.000
_cell.angle_alpha   90.00
_cell.angle_beta   90.00
_cell.angle_gamma   90.00
#
_symmetry.space_group_name_H-M   'P 1'
#
loop_
_entity.id
_entity.type
_entity.pdbx_description
1 polymer ?
#
loop_
_entity_poly.entity_id
_entity_poly.type
_entity_poly.pdbx_seq_one_letter_code
_entity_poly.pdbx_strand_id
1 'polypeptide(L)'
;MNANASNLSIASLLLLAANAHADFATPDDYGWQRFDQDSTYFEWDDFSNPLGGNTPDIGMFPNPLPTGWSEPDVVETTGTGFITSTGNIYSFAAATEFEVSFPNYGYGSKSFDTTVLVQIRTQGNELDPESLAIGSYSPVETTELDRISLGGGGPGGFQVDTLFRFELPGNFDDYLLEFKAIGSSMSLDKLAIDTFATSALVAGPFSGTKTNTDGTDPIPAPASATLIGLAACASTRRRR
;
A
#
# COMPACT_ATOMS: atom_id res chain seq x y z
N MET A 1 62.98 -30.67 -25.44
CA MET A 1 61.80 -31.00 -24.63
C MET A 1 61.55 -29.83 -23.69
N ASN A 2 60.81 -28.80 -24.12
CA ASN A 2 60.50 -27.65 -23.27
C ASN A 2 58.99 -27.57 -23.12
N ALA A 3 58.54 -27.72 -21.87
CA ALA A 3 57.13 -27.76 -21.49
C ALA A 3 56.53 -26.35 -21.51
N ASN A 4 55.43 -26.19 -22.25
CA ASN A 4 54.59 -25.00 -22.22
C ASN A 4 53.81 -24.96 -20.90
N ALA A 5 54.05 -23.95 -20.06
CA ALA A 5 53.25 -23.68 -18.89
C ALA A 5 52.02 -22.85 -19.29
N SER A 6 50.85 -23.48 -19.27
CA SER A 6 49.56 -22.83 -19.53
C SER A 6 49.11 -22.08 -18.28
N ASN A 7 49.07 -20.74 -18.36
CA ASN A 7 48.48 -19.89 -17.34
C ASN A 7 46.95 -20.02 -17.37
N LEU A 8 46.36 -20.72 -16.38
CA LEU A 8 44.93 -20.66 -16.12
C LEU A 8 44.59 -19.32 -15.46
N SER A 9 43.95 -18.42 -16.21
CA SER A 9 43.32 -17.21 -15.68
C SER A 9 41.99 -17.60 -15.03
N ILE A 10 41.92 -17.52 -13.70
CA ILE A 10 40.67 -17.70 -12.96
C ILE A 10 39.89 -16.38 -13.09
N ALA A 11 38.85 -16.38 -13.92
CA ALA A 11 37.88 -15.29 -13.97
C ALA A 11 36.99 -15.39 -12.72
N SER A 12 37.23 -14.53 -11.74
CA SER A 12 36.35 -14.36 -10.59
C SER A 12 35.04 -13.73 -11.06
N LEU A 13 33.99 -14.55 -11.14
CA LEU A 13 32.62 -14.10 -11.35
C LEU A 13 32.12 -13.46 -10.04
N LEU A 14 32.17 -12.12 -9.96
CA LEU A 14 31.51 -11.38 -8.89
C LEU A 14 29.99 -11.48 -9.13
N LEU A 15 29.30 -12.32 -8.35
CA LEU A 15 27.84 -12.22 -8.24
C LEU A 15 27.54 -10.99 -7.37
N LEU A 16 27.07 -9.91 -7.99
CA LEU A 16 26.35 -8.89 -7.25
C LEU A 16 24.99 -9.48 -6.89
N ALA A 17 24.83 -9.90 -5.63
CA ALA A 17 23.50 -10.08 -5.08
C ALA A 17 22.90 -8.68 -4.90
N ALA A 18 22.02 -8.29 -5.81
CA ALA A 18 21.14 -7.15 -5.57
C ALA A 18 20.21 -7.58 -4.43
N ASN A 19 20.25 -6.87 -3.30
CA ASN A 19 19.20 -7.00 -2.29
C ASN A 19 17.94 -6.44 -2.94
N ALA A 20 17.04 -7.31 -3.36
CA ALA A 20 15.69 -6.89 -3.72
C ALA A 20 15.03 -6.45 -2.42
N HIS A 21 14.90 -5.14 -2.22
CA HIS A 21 14.07 -4.60 -1.16
C HIS A 21 12.62 -4.98 -1.46
N ALA A 22 11.82 -5.29 -0.44
CA ALA A 22 10.40 -5.48 -0.63
C ALA A 22 9.80 -4.17 -1.17
N ASP A 23 9.06 -4.27 -2.27
CA ASP A 23 8.18 -3.18 -2.69
C ASP A 23 7.02 -3.08 -1.70
N PHE A 24 6.48 -1.88 -1.56
CA PHE A 24 5.25 -1.66 -0.80
C PHE A 24 4.13 -2.58 -1.33
N ALA A 25 3.34 -3.11 -0.40
CA ALA A 25 2.21 -3.97 -0.69
C ALA A 25 1.21 -3.24 -1.59
N THR A 26 0.57 -3.98 -2.50
CA THR A 26 -0.52 -3.45 -3.33
C THR A 26 -1.86 -3.66 -2.62
N PRO A 27 -2.89 -2.85 -2.92
CA PRO A 27 -4.21 -3.00 -2.32
C PRO A 27 -4.96 -4.27 -2.74
N ASP A 28 -4.40 -5.09 -3.66
CA ASP A 28 -5.06 -6.28 -4.19
C ASP A 28 -5.49 -7.25 -3.07
N ASP A 29 -4.69 -7.37 -2.01
CA ASP A 29 -4.97 -8.21 -0.84
C ASP A 29 -6.15 -7.69 0.01
N TYR A 30 -6.56 -6.44 -0.20
CA TYR A 30 -7.69 -5.78 0.46
C TYR A 30 -8.93 -5.67 -0.45
N GLY A 31 -8.88 -6.22 -1.67
CA GLY A 31 -10.05 -6.41 -2.53
C GLY A 31 -10.32 -5.30 -3.53
N TRP A 32 -9.38 -4.37 -3.75
CA TRP A 32 -9.40 -3.41 -4.86
C TRP A 32 -8.02 -3.29 -5.49
N GLN A 33 -7.93 -2.75 -6.69
CA GLN A 33 -6.67 -2.46 -7.37
C GLN A 33 -6.44 -0.95 -7.41
N ARG A 34 -5.17 -0.53 -7.49
CA ARG A 34 -4.86 0.84 -7.91
C ARG A 34 -5.51 1.09 -9.26
N PHE A 35 -5.95 2.33 -9.50
CA PHE A 35 -6.64 2.74 -10.74
C PHE A 35 -8.08 2.26 -10.87
N ASP A 36 -8.60 1.50 -9.90
CA ASP A 36 -10.03 1.22 -9.84
C ASP A 36 -10.82 2.51 -9.68
N GLN A 37 -12.07 2.48 -10.13
CA GLN A 37 -13.02 3.55 -9.86
C GLN A 37 -13.10 3.78 -8.34
N ASP A 38 -13.18 5.03 -7.92
CA ASP A 38 -13.27 5.43 -6.51
C ASP A 38 -12.01 5.12 -5.66
N SER A 39 -10.89 4.77 -6.32
CA SER A 39 -9.57 4.67 -5.68
C SER A 39 -8.69 5.90 -5.91
N THR A 40 -7.80 6.19 -4.97
CA THR A 40 -6.68 7.12 -5.15
C THR A 40 -5.38 6.46 -4.72
N TYR A 41 -4.26 6.96 -5.25
CA TYR A 41 -2.93 6.49 -4.91
C TYR A 41 -1.91 7.62 -5.00
N PHE A 42 -1.07 7.77 -3.99
CA PHE A 42 0.00 8.77 -3.92
C PHE A 42 1.25 8.13 -3.30
N GLU A 43 2.41 8.26 -3.94
CA GLU A 43 3.66 7.69 -3.45
C GLU A 43 4.85 8.65 -3.61
N TRP A 44 5.62 8.78 -2.54
CA TRP A 44 6.82 9.60 -2.42
C TRP A 44 8.04 8.73 -2.09
N ASP A 45 9.14 8.88 -2.81
CA ASP A 45 10.48 8.38 -2.43
C ASP A 45 11.61 9.43 -2.50
N ASP A 46 11.37 10.59 -3.10
CA ASP A 46 12.32 11.71 -3.12
C ASP A 46 11.68 13.01 -2.59
N PHE A 47 12.06 13.41 -1.39
CA PHE A 47 11.61 14.66 -0.77
C PHE A 47 12.57 15.81 -1.09
N SER A 48 12.01 16.95 -1.49
CA SER A 48 12.80 18.11 -1.93
C SER A 48 12.85 19.24 -0.90
N ASN A 49 11.89 19.28 0.03
CA ASN A 49 11.81 20.31 1.06
C ASN A 49 11.12 19.75 2.32
N PRO A 50 11.75 19.79 3.51
CA PRO A 50 11.12 19.23 4.71
C PRO A 50 9.86 20.00 5.11
N LEU A 51 9.69 21.25 4.68
CA LEU A 51 8.55 22.10 5.06
C LEU A 51 7.39 22.07 4.03
N GLY A 52 7.31 21.04 3.19
CA GLY A 52 6.24 20.86 2.21
C GLY A 52 6.57 21.27 0.78
N GLY A 53 5.57 21.21 -0.08
CA GLY A 53 5.72 21.30 -1.53
C GLY A 53 6.32 20.04 -2.17
N ASN A 54 6.18 18.89 -1.51
CA ASN A 54 6.61 17.60 -2.01
C ASN A 54 5.45 16.94 -2.77
N THR A 55 5.46 17.05 -4.10
CA THR A 55 4.51 16.31 -4.96
C THR A 55 4.91 14.83 -5.04
N PRO A 56 3.96 13.88 -5.12
CA PRO A 56 4.27 12.47 -5.34
C PRO A 56 5.16 12.27 -6.59
N ASP A 57 6.29 11.60 -6.43
CA ASP A 57 7.30 11.42 -7.48
C ASP A 57 7.30 10.01 -8.09
N ILE A 58 6.85 9.00 -7.34
CA ILE A 58 6.78 7.61 -7.84
C ILE A 58 5.45 7.33 -8.52
N GLY A 59 4.35 7.75 -7.91
CA GLY A 59 3.02 7.37 -8.36
C GLY A 59 1.94 8.33 -7.90
N MET A 60 1.00 8.62 -8.81
CA MET A 60 -0.17 9.43 -8.51
C MET A 60 -1.37 8.93 -9.33
N PHE A 61 -2.50 8.76 -8.67
CA PHE A 61 -3.80 8.52 -9.30
C PHE A 61 -4.93 9.19 -8.49
N PRO A 62 -5.81 9.96 -9.16
CA PRO A 62 -5.79 10.32 -10.58
C PRO A 62 -4.60 11.20 -10.99
N ASN A 63 -4.13 11.08 -12.24
CA ASN A 63 -3.08 11.94 -12.79
C ASN A 63 -3.43 12.35 -14.25
N PRO A 64 -3.62 13.65 -14.55
CA PRO A 64 -3.55 14.78 -13.62
C PRO A 64 -4.65 14.73 -12.55
N LEU A 65 -4.44 15.43 -11.44
CA LEU A 65 -5.46 15.57 -10.41
C LEU A 65 -6.72 16.24 -10.99
N PRO A 66 -7.93 15.86 -10.56
CA PRO A 66 -9.16 16.53 -10.94
C PRO A 66 -9.14 18.02 -10.54
N THR A 67 -9.83 18.84 -11.33
CA THR A 67 -9.88 20.29 -11.05
C THR A 67 -10.53 20.56 -9.69
N GLY A 68 -9.83 21.31 -8.84
CA GLY A 68 -10.29 21.71 -7.51
C GLY A 68 -9.80 20.82 -6.38
N TRP A 69 -9.13 19.69 -6.69
CA TRP A 69 -8.45 18.88 -5.68
C TRP A 69 -7.22 19.61 -5.15
N SER A 70 -6.93 19.41 -3.86
CA SER A 70 -5.67 19.85 -3.28
C SER A 70 -4.49 19.05 -3.86
N GLU A 71 -3.31 19.65 -3.91
CA GLU A 71 -2.10 18.90 -4.23
C GLU A 71 -1.69 18.10 -2.99
N PRO A 72 -1.48 16.77 -3.10
CA PRO A 72 -1.00 15.97 -1.99
C PRO A 72 0.43 16.40 -1.60
N ASP A 73 0.70 16.45 -0.31
CA ASP A 73 1.96 17.00 0.24
C ASP A 73 2.37 16.32 1.54
N VAL A 74 3.68 16.31 1.82
CA VAL A 74 4.31 15.80 3.04
C VAL A 74 5.10 16.92 3.69
N VAL A 75 4.80 17.21 4.96
CA VAL A 75 5.41 18.30 5.73
C VAL A 75 5.96 17.76 7.03
N GLU A 76 7.20 18.10 7.36
CA GLU A 76 7.80 17.95 8.69
C GLU A 76 7.51 19.22 9.50
N THR A 77 6.79 19.10 10.61
CA THR A 77 6.18 20.23 11.31
C THR A 77 6.97 20.73 12.52
N THR A 78 8.01 20.00 12.97
CA THR A 78 8.86 20.48 14.07
C THR A 78 9.85 21.53 13.62
N GLY A 79 10.14 21.60 12.32
CA GLY A 79 11.15 22.49 11.74
C GLY A 79 12.58 22.05 12.06
N THR A 80 12.78 20.79 12.46
CA THR A 80 14.10 20.23 12.74
C THR A 80 14.62 19.31 11.63
N GLY A 81 13.74 18.89 10.73
CA GLY A 81 14.09 18.05 9.58
C GLY A 81 14.91 18.78 8.52
N PHE A 82 15.73 18.02 7.80
CA PHE A 82 16.41 18.47 6.58
C PHE A 82 16.46 17.34 5.55
N ILE A 83 16.62 17.72 4.27
CA ILE A 83 16.76 16.76 3.17
C ILE A 83 18.17 16.18 3.18
N THR A 84 18.28 14.85 3.20
CA THR A 84 19.55 14.14 3.03
C THR A 84 19.98 14.13 1.57
N SER A 85 21.22 13.72 1.28
CA SER A 85 21.67 13.57 -0.12
C SER A 85 20.94 12.46 -0.89
N THR A 86 20.15 11.63 -0.21
CA THR A 86 19.36 10.54 -0.79
C THR A 86 17.89 10.90 -0.98
N GLY A 87 17.48 12.13 -0.62
CA GLY A 87 16.09 12.58 -0.77
C GLY A 87 15.24 12.39 0.49
N ASN A 88 15.80 11.93 1.60
CA ASN A 88 15.02 11.59 2.79
C ASN A 88 14.81 12.83 3.69
N ILE A 89 13.70 12.88 4.43
CA ILE A 89 13.54 13.85 5.52
C ILE A 89 14.13 13.25 6.79
N TYR A 90 15.19 13.84 7.33
CA TYR A 90 15.89 13.34 8.52
C TYR A 90 16.11 14.44 9.56
N SER A 91 16.08 14.07 10.84
CA SER A 91 16.50 14.94 11.95
C SER A 91 17.35 14.16 12.94
N PHE A 92 18.55 14.66 13.26
CA PHE A 92 19.37 14.11 14.35
C PHE A 92 19.07 14.77 15.71
N ALA A 93 18.33 15.88 15.71
CA ALA A 93 18.26 16.78 16.87
C ALA A 93 17.04 16.53 17.76
N ALA A 94 15.92 16.09 17.19
CA ALA A 94 14.68 15.85 17.90
C ALA A 94 13.83 14.80 17.18
N ALA A 95 12.83 14.27 17.87
CA ALA A 95 11.76 13.51 17.23
C ALA A 95 11.01 14.45 16.28
N THR A 96 10.95 14.07 15.00
CA THR A 96 10.20 14.78 13.96
C THR A 96 8.72 14.44 14.03
N GLU A 97 7.89 15.39 13.61
CA GLU A 97 6.45 15.26 13.47
C GLU A 97 6.10 15.55 12.01
N PHE A 98 5.16 14.79 11.46
CA PHE A 98 4.78 14.88 10.05
C PHE A 98 3.29 15.06 9.90
N GLU A 99 2.94 15.89 8.93
CA GLU A 99 1.60 16.05 8.38
C GLU A 99 1.64 15.65 6.91
N VAL A 100 0.68 14.80 6.50
CA VAL A 100 0.50 14.42 5.10
C VAL A 100 -0.92 14.76 4.69
N SER A 101 -1.05 15.67 3.75
CA SER A 101 -2.33 16.04 3.15
C SER A 101 -2.52 15.27 1.84
N PHE A 102 -3.71 14.74 1.64
CA PHE A 102 -4.04 14.04 0.40
C PHE A 102 -5.53 14.16 0.07
N PRO A 103 -5.88 14.40 -1.22
CA PRO A 103 -7.25 14.55 -1.64
C PRO A 103 -7.94 13.20 -1.86
N ASN A 104 -9.26 13.23 -1.92
CA ASN A 104 -10.13 12.11 -2.27
C ASN A 104 -11.42 12.62 -2.95
N TYR A 105 -12.32 11.72 -3.33
CA TYR A 105 -13.47 12.04 -4.20
C TYR A 105 -14.57 12.90 -3.56
N GLY A 106 -14.60 13.04 -2.24
CA GLY A 106 -15.57 13.94 -1.60
C GLY A 106 -17.03 13.47 -1.66
N TYR A 107 -17.30 12.17 -1.74
CA TYR A 107 -18.69 11.66 -1.83
C TYR A 107 -19.54 11.92 -0.56
N GLY A 108 -18.93 12.46 0.49
CA GLY A 108 -19.59 12.90 1.71
C GLY A 108 -19.72 11.82 2.77
N SER A 109 -20.29 12.20 3.92
CA SER A 109 -20.17 11.41 5.16
C SER A 109 -21.28 10.38 5.42
N LYS A 110 -22.29 10.26 4.54
CA LYS A 110 -23.54 9.52 4.85
C LYS A 110 -23.77 8.26 4.04
N SER A 111 -23.02 8.06 2.96
CA SER A 111 -23.30 6.99 2.00
C SER A 111 -22.04 6.26 1.56
N PHE A 112 -20.89 6.64 2.09
CA PHE A 112 -19.61 6.03 1.76
C PHE A 112 -18.81 5.80 3.03
N ASP A 113 -18.00 4.76 3.02
CA ASP A 113 -16.89 4.54 3.95
C ASP A 113 -15.60 4.52 3.12
N THR A 114 -14.49 4.96 3.71
CA THR A 114 -13.19 4.98 3.03
C THR A 114 -12.21 4.09 3.76
N THR A 115 -11.68 3.09 3.05
CA THR A 115 -10.51 2.35 3.51
C THR A 115 -9.26 3.10 3.05
N VAL A 116 -8.31 3.30 3.96
CA VAL A 116 -7.02 3.94 3.66
C VAL A 116 -5.90 2.99 4.06
N LEU A 117 -4.99 2.70 3.13
CA LEU A 117 -3.73 2.01 3.41
C LEU A 117 -2.60 3.03 3.39
N VAL A 118 -1.87 3.13 4.49
CA VAL A 118 -0.69 3.98 4.63
C VAL A 118 0.51 3.07 4.78
N GLN A 119 1.53 3.28 3.96
CA GLN A 119 2.79 2.52 4.02
C GLN A 119 3.94 3.49 4.23
N ILE A 120 4.71 3.28 5.30
CA ILE A 120 5.80 4.17 5.70
C ILE A 120 7.08 3.36 5.78
N ARG A 121 8.12 3.84 5.11
CA ARG A 121 9.50 3.38 5.30
C ARG A 121 10.26 4.39 6.11
N THR A 122 10.81 3.93 7.24
CA THR A 122 11.70 4.71 8.10
C THR A 122 13.10 4.11 8.11
N GLN A 123 14.12 4.93 8.36
CA GLN A 123 15.49 4.49 8.63
C GLN A 123 16.01 5.09 9.94
N GLY A 124 16.78 4.32 10.70
CA GLY A 124 17.37 4.75 11.97
C GLY A 124 16.47 4.43 13.15
N ASN A 125 15.99 5.46 13.86
CA ASN A 125 14.90 5.30 14.83
C ASN A 125 13.56 5.13 14.12
N GLU A 126 12.62 4.45 14.76
CA GLU A 126 11.33 4.11 14.19
C GLU A 126 10.27 5.20 14.48
N LEU A 127 9.20 5.17 13.69
CA LEU A 127 8.00 5.97 13.95
C LEU A 127 7.31 5.50 15.24
N ASP A 128 6.59 6.41 15.90
CA ASP A 128 5.72 6.09 17.04
C ASP A 128 4.35 5.65 16.51
N PRO A 129 4.02 4.34 16.51
CA PRO A 129 2.78 3.85 15.92
C PRO A 129 1.53 4.34 16.66
N GLU A 130 1.65 4.73 17.94
CA GLU A 130 0.52 5.28 18.71
C GLU A 130 0.21 6.73 18.32
N SER A 131 1.17 7.42 17.68
CA SER A 131 1.01 8.79 17.20
C SER A 131 0.34 8.88 15.82
N LEU A 132 0.26 7.77 15.08
CA LEU A 132 -0.27 7.75 13.72
C LEU A 132 -1.80 7.88 13.74
N ALA A 133 -2.33 8.94 13.13
CA ALA A 133 -3.76 9.20 13.10
C ALA A 133 -4.20 9.92 11.83
N ILE A 134 -5.45 9.69 11.42
CA ILE A 134 -6.15 10.55 10.45
C ILE A 134 -7.26 11.28 11.22
N GLY A 135 -7.03 12.54 11.56
CA GLY A 135 -7.88 13.28 12.50
C GLY A 135 -7.97 12.56 13.86
N SER A 136 -9.15 12.08 14.24
CA SER A 136 -9.34 11.32 15.50
C SER A 136 -9.30 9.79 15.34
N TYR A 137 -9.00 9.28 14.13
CA TYR A 137 -9.03 7.85 13.84
C TYR A 137 -7.63 7.25 13.91
N SER A 138 -7.48 6.18 14.69
CA SER A 138 -6.27 5.35 14.71
C SER A 138 -6.39 4.19 13.71
N PRO A 139 -5.27 3.58 13.29
CA PRO A 139 -5.30 2.38 12.45
C PRO A 139 -6.11 1.26 13.11
N VAL A 140 -6.88 0.52 12.30
CA VAL A 140 -7.52 -0.74 12.71
C VAL A 140 -6.60 -1.95 12.56
N GLU A 141 -5.50 -1.78 11.83
CA GLU A 141 -4.50 -2.81 11.55
C GLU A 141 -3.12 -2.16 11.40
N THR A 142 -2.08 -2.88 11.83
CA THR A 142 -0.67 -2.49 11.68
C THR A 142 0.16 -3.74 11.39
N THR A 143 0.93 -3.70 10.31
CA THR A 143 1.71 -4.84 9.82
C THR A 143 3.10 -4.38 9.42
N GLU A 144 4.15 -4.92 10.04
CA GLU A 144 5.53 -4.77 9.56
C GLU A 144 5.69 -5.62 8.30
N LEU A 145 6.07 -4.98 7.19
CA LEU A 145 6.24 -5.62 5.88
C LEU A 145 7.67 -6.13 5.69
N ASP A 146 8.66 -5.31 6.05
CA ASP A 146 10.08 -5.62 5.91
C ASP A 146 10.91 -4.93 6.99
N ARG A 147 12.03 -5.55 7.35
CA ARG A 147 12.99 -5.02 8.32
C ARG A 147 14.41 -5.41 7.95
N ILE A 148 15.23 -4.39 7.75
CA ILE A 148 16.64 -4.55 7.37
C ILE A 148 17.52 -3.81 8.38
N SER A 149 18.53 -4.50 8.92
CA SER A 149 19.53 -3.84 9.77
C SER A 149 20.48 -3.00 8.92
N LEU A 150 20.66 -1.72 9.29
CA LEU A 150 21.54 -0.80 8.57
C LEU A 150 23.03 -0.92 8.97
N GLY A 151 23.35 -1.86 9.88
CA GLY A 151 24.71 -2.13 10.33
C GLY A 151 25.30 -1.06 11.26
N GLY A 152 26.54 -1.28 11.71
CA GLY A 152 27.22 -0.45 12.74
C GLY A 152 28.20 0.61 12.23
N GLY A 153 28.22 0.89 10.92
CA GLY A 153 29.16 1.86 10.32
C GLY A 153 28.63 3.30 10.21
N GLY A 154 27.33 3.51 10.48
CA GLY A 154 26.63 4.80 10.41
C GLY A 154 25.74 5.03 11.64
N PRO A 155 24.66 5.84 11.54
CA PRO A 155 23.71 6.11 12.64
C PRO A 155 23.07 4.89 13.31
N GLY A 156 23.32 3.67 12.81
CA GLY A 156 22.75 2.44 13.34
C GLY A 156 21.25 2.33 13.08
N GLY A 157 20.62 1.36 13.70
CA GLY A 157 19.18 1.14 13.61
C GLY A 157 18.75 0.24 12.46
N PHE A 158 17.50 0.43 12.03
CA PHE A 158 16.84 -0.41 11.05
C PHE A 158 16.21 0.46 9.97
N GLN A 159 16.12 -0.09 8.76
CA GLN A 159 15.07 0.28 7.82
C GLN A 159 13.86 -0.58 8.15
N VAL A 160 12.70 0.05 8.33
CA VAL A 160 11.44 -0.62 8.65
C VAL A 160 10.35 -0.11 7.74
N ASP A 161 9.68 -1.05 7.07
CA ASP A 161 8.52 -0.80 6.23
C ASP A 161 7.28 -1.25 6.99
N THR A 162 6.34 -0.34 7.22
CA THR A 162 5.12 -0.65 7.99
C THR A 162 3.89 -0.22 7.22
N LEU A 163 2.92 -1.12 7.14
CA LEU A 163 1.57 -0.88 6.63
C LEU A 163 0.60 -0.62 7.78
N PHE A 164 -0.23 0.41 7.61
CA PHE A 164 -1.32 0.75 8.50
C PHE A 164 -2.62 0.81 7.70
N ARG A 165 -3.69 0.18 8.20
CA ARG A 165 -5.01 0.30 7.60
C ARG A 165 -5.92 1.12 8.49
N PHE A 166 -6.62 2.06 7.89
CA PHE A 166 -7.70 2.82 8.50
C PHE A 166 -9.03 2.48 7.85
N GLU A 167 -10.09 2.56 8.64
CA GLU A 167 -11.47 2.55 8.16
C GLU A 167 -12.12 3.85 8.64
N LEU A 168 -12.45 4.73 7.70
CA LEU A 168 -12.94 6.07 7.97
C LEU A 168 -14.42 6.16 7.57
N PRO A 169 -15.30 6.71 8.44
CA PRO A 169 -16.68 6.95 8.05
C PRO A 169 -16.73 8.13 7.08
N GLY A 170 -17.40 7.94 5.95
CA GLY A 170 -17.47 8.96 4.90
C GLY A 170 -16.34 8.88 3.88
N ASN A 171 -16.50 9.68 2.83
CA ASN A 171 -15.46 9.99 1.86
C ASN A 171 -15.35 11.52 1.74
N PHE A 172 -14.37 12.11 2.42
CA PHE A 172 -14.16 13.56 2.46
C PHE A 172 -13.31 14.02 1.28
N ASP A 173 -13.32 15.33 0.98
CA ASP A 173 -12.53 15.90 -0.12
C ASP A 173 -11.02 15.79 0.16
N ASP A 174 -10.64 15.90 1.43
CA ASP A 174 -9.26 15.91 1.90
C ASP A 174 -9.13 15.17 3.23
N TYR A 175 -7.97 14.54 3.42
CA TYR A 175 -7.56 13.93 4.66
C TYR A 175 -6.21 14.49 5.11
N LEU A 176 -6.02 14.51 6.43
CA LEU A 176 -4.75 14.86 7.07
C LEU A 176 -4.31 13.67 7.92
N LEU A 177 -3.21 13.05 7.51
CA LEU A 177 -2.51 12.02 8.28
C LEU A 177 -1.42 12.71 9.11
N GLU A 178 -1.36 12.40 10.40
CA GLU A 178 -0.37 12.89 11.34
C GLU A 178 0.42 11.71 11.92
N PHE A 179 1.73 11.85 12.08
CA PHE A 179 2.57 10.89 12.80
C PHE A 179 3.87 11.49 13.30
N LYS A 180 4.55 10.79 14.20
CA LYS A 180 5.76 11.25 14.88
C LYS A 180 6.82 10.16 14.91
N ALA A 181 8.07 10.57 15.05
CA ALA A 181 9.17 9.67 15.41
C ALA A 181 9.14 9.34 16.91
N ILE A 182 9.58 8.14 17.31
CA ILE A 182 9.80 7.81 18.74
C ILE A 182 10.92 8.67 19.36
N GLY A 183 11.87 9.10 18.53
CA GLY A 183 13.02 9.87 18.97
C GLY A 183 13.73 10.55 17.81
N SER A 184 14.81 11.26 18.14
CA SER A 184 15.73 11.80 17.14
C SER A 184 16.37 10.71 16.28
N SER A 185 16.95 11.07 15.16
CA SER A 185 17.63 10.17 14.21
C SER A 185 16.70 9.20 13.48
N MET A 186 15.43 9.56 13.30
CA MET A 186 14.57 8.94 12.31
C MET A 186 14.74 9.66 10.97
N SER A 187 14.78 8.88 9.89
CA SER A 187 14.66 9.34 8.52
C SER A 187 13.36 8.82 7.92
N LEU A 188 12.50 9.70 7.40
CA LEU A 188 11.41 9.31 6.50
C LEU A 188 12.00 9.11 5.10
N ASP A 189 11.93 7.88 4.61
CA ASP A 189 12.55 7.47 3.35
C ASP A 189 11.50 7.33 2.24
N LYS A 190 10.35 6.70 2.55
CA LYS A 190 9.30 6.46 1.58
C LYS A 190 7.93 6.52 2.24
N LEU A 191 6.93 7.00 1.50
CA LEU A 191 5.53 7.04 1.92
C LEU A 191 4.63 6.68 0.76
N ALA A 192 3.61 5.84 0.99
CA ALA A 192 2.52 5.64 0.05
C ALA A 192 1.17 5.67 0.77
N ILE A 193 0.18 6.19 0.06
CA ILE A 193 -1.21 6.25 0.49
C ILE A 193 -2.08 5.70 -0.64
N ASP A 194 -2.83 4.64 -0.35
CA ASP A 194 -3.88 4.10 -1.20
C ASP A 194 -5.22 4.35 -0.51
N THR A 195 -6.22 4.87 -1.23
CA THR A 195 -7.59 5.00 -0.69
C THR A 195 -8.59 4.30 -1.58
N PHE A 196 -9.69 3.84 -0.98
CA PHE A 196 -10.83 3.29 -1.71
C PHE A 196 -12.14 3.66 -1.02
N ALA A 197 -13.01 4.36 -1.75
CA ALA A 197 -14.34 4.71 -1.27
C ALA A 197 -15.34 3.61 -1.65
N THR A 198 -16.00 3.04 -0.65
CA THR A 198 -17.07 2.06 -0.86
C THR A 198 -18.40 2.64 -0.45
N SER A 199 -19.48 2.31 -1.16
CA SER A 199 -20.81 2.69 -0.69
C SER A 199 -21.10 2.02 0.65
N ALA A 200 -21.32 2.83 1.68
CA ALA A 200 -21.75 2.35 2.98
C ALA A 200 -23.03 1.56 2.79
N LEU A 201 -23.08 0.34 3.32
CA LEU A 201 -24.34 -0.41 3.34
C LEU A 201 -25.34 0.45 4.10
N VAL A 202 -26.37 0.94 3.41
CA VAL A 202 -27.48 1.63 4.07
C VAL A 202 -28.03 0.64 5.09
N ALA A 203 -27.80 0.92 6.37
CA ALA A 203 -28.43 0.22 7.48
C ALA A 203 -29.93 0.57 7.48
N GLY A 204 -30.64 0.13 6.45
CA GLY A 204 -32.09 0.05 6.49
C GLY A 204 -32.45 -0.96 7.57
N PRO A 205 -33.64 -0.84 8.20
CA PRO A 205 -34.15 -1.96 8.97
C PRO A 205 -34.10 -3.17 8.05
N PHE A 206 -33.40 -4.22 8.47
CA PHE A 206 -33.48 -5.51 7.80
C PHE A 206 -34.93 -5.97 7.90
N SER A 207 -35.77 -5.51 6.98
CA SER A 207 -37.04 -6.15 6.67
C SER A 207 -36.61 -7.38 5.91
N GLY A 208 -36.50 -8.52 6.60
CA GLY A 208 -36.06 -9.81 6.06
C GLY A 208 -36.95 -10.40 4.96
N THR A 209 -37.52 -9.55 4.13
CA THR A 209 -38.27 -9.86 2.92
C THR A 209 -37.62 -9.14 1.75
N LYS A 210 -36.46 -9.66 1.30
CA LYS A 210 -36.21 -9.69 -0.14
C LYS A 210 -37.20 -10.69 -0.75
N THR A 211 -38.45 -10.28 -0.90
CA THR A 211 -39.31 -10.92 -1.90
C THR A 211 -38.81 -10.39 -3.24
N ASN A 212 -38.09 -11.24 -3.97
CA ASN A 212 -37.89 -11.09 -5.41
C ASN A 212 -39.25 -10.78 -6.02
N THR A 213 -39.54 -9.50 -6.24
CA THR A 213 -40.81 -9.04 -6.83
C THR A 213 -40.62 -8.59 -8.27
N ASP A 214 -39.40 -8.67 -8.82
CA ASP A 214 -39.24 -8.56 -10.27
C ASP A 214 -39.49 -9.88 -11.03
N GLY A 215 -39.86 -10.95 -10.32
CA GLY A 215 -40.72 -12.03 -10.84
C GLY A 215 -40.42 -12.67 -12.21
N THR A 216 -39.24 -12.50 -12.80
CA THR A 216 -39.00 -12.91 -14.19
C THR A 216 -37.68 -13.64 -14.44
N ASP A 217 -36.73 -13.67 -13.51
CA ASP A 217 -35.58 -14.56 -13.64
C ASP A 217 -35.70 -15.79 -12.75
N PRO A 218 -36.06 -16.97 -13.31
CA PRO A 218 -35.76 -18.22 -12.63
C PRO A 218 -34.24 -18.31 -12.52
N ILE A 219 -33.71 -18.19 -11.31
CA ILE A 219 -32.33 -18.56 -11.00
C ILE A 219 -32.19 -20.02 -11.44
N PRO A 220 -31.41 -20.34 -12.49
CA PRO A 220 -31.18 -21.73 -12.85
C PRO A 220 -30.42 -22.35 -11.67
N ALA A 221 -31.01 -23.40 -11.09
CA ALA A 221 -30.34 -24.19 -10.08
C ALA A 221 -28.96 -24.61 -10.61
N PRO A 222 -27.88 -24.55 -9.80
CA PRO A 222 -26.62 -25.11 -10.21
C PRO A 222 -26.86 -26.59 -10.52
N ALA A 223 -26.69 -26.96 -11.79
CA ALA A 223 -26.75 -28.34 -12.21
C ALA A 223 -25.62 -29.09 -11.48
N SER A 224 -25.97 -29.79 -10.41
CA SER A 224 -25.13 -30.82 -9.83
C SER A 224 -24.80 -31.81 -10.93
N ALA A 225 -23.59 -31.74 -11.47
CA ALA A 225 -23.07 -32.70 -12.41
C ALA A 225 -22.87 -34.03 -11.68
N THR A 226 -23.92 -34.84 -11.59
CA THR A 226 -23.82 -36.24 -11.20
C THR A 226 -23.17 -36.99 -12.36
N LEU A 227 -21.89 -37.34 -12.19
CA LEU A 227 -21.15 -38.22 -13.08
C LEU A 227 -21.72 -39.66 -12.94
N ILE A 228 -22.75 -39.98 -13.73
CA ILE A 228 -23.25 -41.36 -13.87
C ILE A 228 -22.38 -42.07 -14.89
N GLY A 229 -21.47 -42.92 -14.41
CA GLY A 229 -20.74 -43.87 -15.24
C GLY A 229 -21.70 -44.92 -15.80
N LEU A 230 -22.04 -44.79 -17.10
CA LEU A 230 -22.81 -45.78 -17.83
C LEU A 230 -21.88 -46.92 -18.28
N ALA A 231 -22.05 -48.10 -17.70
CA ALA A 231 -21.47 -49.33 -18.20
C ALA A 231 -22.19 -49.75 -19.50
N ALA A 232 -21.50 -49.68 -20.64
CA ALA A 232 -21.99 -50.23 -21.90
C ALA A 232 -21.43 -51.65 -22.10
N CYS A 233 -22.26 -52.64 -21.78
CA CYS A 233 -22.15 -54.00 -22.27
C CYS A 233 -23.09 -54.12 -23.48
N ALA A 234 -22.58 -54.42 -24.68
CA ALA A 234 -23.32 -55.20 -25.69
C ALA A 234 -22.46 -55.58 -26.89
N SER A 235 -22.53 -56.88 -27.15
CA SER A 235 -22.16 -57.67 -28.31
C SER A 235 -22.76 -57.21 -29.65
N THR A 236 -22.16 -57.67 -30.77
CA THR A 236 -22.79 -58.59 -31.78
C THR A 236 -22.32 -58.33 -33.23
N ARG A 237 -21.48 -59.25 -33.75
CA ARG A 237 -21.64 -60.05 -35.00
C ARG A 237 -21.98 -59.37 -36.37
N ARG A 238 -21.11 -59.59 -37.38
CA ARG A 238 -21.24 -60.60 -38.49
C ARG A 238 -20.93 -60.10 -39.94
N ARG A 239 -20.31 -61.03 -40.72
CA ARG A 239 -20.23 -61.21 -42.20
C ARG A 239 -19.09 -60.45 -42.90
N ARG A 240 -18.31 -61.04 -43.81
CA ARG A 240 -18.49 -62.24 -44.67
C ARG A 240 -17.35 -63.24 -44.51
#